data_AF-A0A3B9WWW8-F1
#
_entry.id   AF-A0A3B9WWW8-F1
#
_cell.length_a   1.000
_cell.length_b   1.000
_cell.length_c   1.000
_cell.angle_alpha   90.00
_cell.angle_beta   90.00
_cell.angle_gamma   90.00
#
_symmetry.space_group_name_H-M   'P 1'
#
loop_
_entity.id
_entity.type
_entity.pdbx_description
1 polymer ?
#
loop_
_entity_poly.entity_id
_entity_poly.type
_entity_poly.pdbx_seq_one_letter_code
_entity_poly.pdbx_strand_id
1 'polypeptide(L)' 'MFDEIAPKYANRGGGYTRIIKIGPRKGDGAMEVIIELV' A
#
# COMPACT_ATOMS: atom_id res chain seq x y z
N MET A 1 -12.88 7.58 -7.82
CA MET A 1 -11.47 7.85 -7.44
C MET A 1 -11.31 9.28 -6.94
N PHE A 2 -11.66 10.29 -7.74
CA PHE A 2 -11.54 11.69 -7.31
C PHE A 2 -12.51 12.08 -6.19
N ASP A 3 -13.70 11.50 -6.14
CA ASP A 3 -14.71 11.88 -5.14
C ASP A 3 -14.51 11.20 -3.76
N GLU A 4 -13.81 10.05 -3.73
CA GLU A 4 -13.71 9.22 -2.53
C GLU A 4 -12.29 9.14 -1.95
N ILE A 5 -11.26 9.12 -2.80
CA ILE A 5 -9.86 8.95 -2.39
C ILE A 5 -9.19 10.33 -2.26
N ALA A 6 -9.42 11.25 -3.20
CA ALA A 6 -8.75 12.55 -3.18
C ALA A 6 -9.03 13.40 -1.92
N PRO A 7 -10.28 13.46 -1.37
CA PRO A 7 -10.52 14.21 -0.15
C PRO A 7 -9.78 13.65 1.07
N LYS A 8 -9.58 12.33 1.13
CA LYS A 8 -8.91 11.64 2.24
C LYS A 8 -7.42 12.01 2.35
N TYR A 9 -6.82 12.40 1.22
CA TYR A 9 -5.39 12.71 1.12
C TYR A 9 -5.09 14.19 0.86
N ALA A 10 -6.12 15.05 0.81
CA ALA A 10 -5.99 16.45 0.42
C ALA A 10 -4.97 17.24 1.26
N ASN A 11 -4.83 16.91 2.54
CA ASN A 11 -3.90 17.58 3.46
C ASN A 11 -2.57 16.83 3.65
N ARG A 12 -2.32 15.76 2.89
CA ARG A 12 -1.14 14.91 3.07
C ARG A 12 -0.16 15.13 1.93
N GLY A 13 1.05 15.61 2.22
CA GLY A 13 2.09 15.91 1.21
C GLY A 13 2.86 14.70 0.65
N GLY A 14 2.30 13.48 0.73
CA GLY A 14 2.97 12.25 0.26
C GLY A 14 2.81 11.05 1.19
N GLY A 15 3.32 9.89 0.74
CA GLY A 15 3.20 8.63 1.48
C GLY A 15 1.76 8.11 1.54
N TYR A 16 1.10 8.09 0.39
CA TYR A 16 -0.29 7.62 0.25
C TYR A 16 -0.42 6.10 0.27
N THR A 17 0.69 5.39 0.07
CA THR A 17 0.77 3.94 0.10
C THR A 17 1.75 3.48 1.16
N ARG A 18 1.43 2.35 1.80
CA ARG A 18 2.29 1.63 2.73
C ARG A 18 2.60 0.26 2.19
N ILE A 19 3.86 -0.17 2.34
CA ILE A 19 4.32 -1.52 2.00
C ILE A 19 4.65 -2.25 3.29
N ILE A 20 4.06 -3.42 3.50
CA ILE A 20 4.32 -4.32 4.63
C ILE A 20 4.91 -5.61 4.08
N LYS A 21 6.12 -5.96 4.52
CA LYS A 21 6.78 -7.22 4.13
C LYS A 21 6.18 -8.36 4.91
N ILE A 22 5.69 -9.39 4.22
CA ILE A 22 5.05 -10.57 4.85
C ILE A 22 5.90 -11.84 4.76
N GLY A 23 7.01 -11.78 4.01
CA GLY A 23 7.99 -12.85 3.93
C GLY A 23 7.89 -13.64 2.63
N PRO A 24 8.59 -14.78 2.53
CA PRO A 24 8.63 -15.58 1.32
C PRO A 24 7.33 -16.36 1.10
N ARG A 25 6.87 -16.40 -0.15
CA ARG A 25 5.73 -17.19 -0.61
C ARG A 25 6.00 -18.67 -0.50
N LYS A 26 5.00 -19.44 -0.07
CA LYS A 26 5.08 -20.90 -0.05
C LYS A 26 5.07 -21.44 -1.49
N GLY A 27 6.15 -22.11 -1.90
CA GLY A 27 6.29 -22.72 -3.21
C GLY A 27 7.60 -22.32 -3.88
N ASP A 28 7.68 -21.07 -4.34
CA ASP A 28 8.85 -20.54 -5.05
C ASP A 28 9.76 -19.65 -4.19
N GLY A 29 9.39 -19.37 -2.95
CA GLY A 29 10.19 -18.58 -2.01
C GLY A 29 10.30 -17.10 -2.38
N ALA A 30 9.51 -16.61 -3.34
CA ALA A 30 9.51 -15.21 -3.72
C ALA A 30 9.03 -14.32 -2.57
N MET A 31 9.67 -13.18 -2.35
CA MET A 31 9.28 -12.25 -1.28
C MET A 31 7.94 -11.59 -1.60
N GLU A 32 6.97 -11.74 -0.71
CA GLU A 32 5.67 -11.08 -0.79
C GLU A 32 5.59 -9.84 0.10
N VAL A 33 4.77 -8.90 -0.36
CA VAL A 33 4.43 -7.68 0.37
C VAL A 33 2.94 -7.38 0.23
N ILE A 34 2.36 -6.78 1.26
CA ILE A 34 1.03 -6.18 1.21
C ILE A 34 1.21 -4.68 0.95
N ILE A 35 0.44 -4.16 -0.02
CA ILE A 35 0.42 -2.73 -0.36
C ILE A 35 -0.97 -2.19 -0.06
N GLU A 36 -1.05 -1.16 0.77
CA GLU A 36 -2.31 -0.54 1.20
C GLU A 36 -2.26 0.98 1.07
N LEU A 37 -3.43 1.58 0.91
CA LEU A 37 -3.60 3.03 1.00
C LEU A 37 -3.68 3.44 2.48
N VAL A 38 -3.00 4.53 2.84
CA VAL A 38 -2.81 4.98 4.25
C VAL A 38 -4.01 5.73 4.82
#